data_AF-A0A3N5YHX8-F1
#
_entry.id   AF-A0A3N5YHX8-F1
#
_cell.length_a   1.000
_cell.length_b   1.000
_cell.length_c   1.000
_cell.angle_alpha   90.00
_cell.angle_beta   90.00
_cell.angle_gamma   90.00
#
_symmetry.space_group_name_H-M   'P 1'
#
loop_
_entity.id
_entity.type
_entity.pdbx_description
1 polymer ?
#
loop_
_entity_poly.entity_id
_entity_poly.type
_entity_poly.pdbx_seq_one_letter_code
_entity_poly.pdbx_strand_id
1 'polypeptide(L)'
;MVNQHRHFNGATSYMMWLQEARKTNGRIRGFGYGHEERNDTGIDILLNGDETYVDRANALVDQIAAEVEIPRSVTRRSVQGFRPNVPAFIRGEPRDMWRRVKIKEDRSPIRVFVGLTSSAMIDEDDLIKRGCAIAAFAIAMSNVRPVIITPYVCLGSSRYTGRGTRNMLLSWDISTQPLILSELMAVTRPEVTRHIGIEACRQLFGPIAQDDPSFHSDSFSEAKMRVHLNAKPDDLYLPSIHASDPILNNPVKWVNDQVNKYTSGEVTDLDITPEDY
;
A
#
# COMPACT_ATOMS: atom_id res chain seq x y z
N MET A 1 -18.68 13.92 -14.34
CA MET A 1 -18.64 13.35 -12.97
C MET A 1 -17.69 14.20 -12.15
N VAL A 2 -18.02 14.57 -10.92
CA VAL A 2 -17.05 15.33 -10.08
C VAL A 2 -16.28 14.32 -9.25
N ASN A 3 -15.02 14.12 -9.64
CA ASN A 3 -14.09 13.31 -8.86
C ASN A 3 -13.31 14.25 -7.96
N GLN A 4 -13.41 14.07 -6.64
CA GLN A 4 -12.53 14.74 -5.71
C GLN A 4 -11.51 13.72 -5.23
N HIS A 5 -10.28 13.89 -5.70
CA HIS A 5 -9.13 13.16 -5.17
C HIS A 5 -8.36 14.06 -4.22
N ARG A 6 -8.08 13.56 -3.01
CA ARG A 6 -7.19 14.21 -2.07
C ARG A 6 -6.09 13.22 -1.65
N HIS A 7 -4.86 13.60 -1.95
CA HIS A 7 -3.66 12.85 -1.58
C HIS A 7 -2.94 13.52 -0.40
N PHE A 8 -2.38 12.71 0.49
CA PHE A 8 -1.62 13.13 1.66
C PHE A 8 -0.23 12.50 1.65
N ASN A 9 0.80 13.25 2.03
CA ASN A 9 2.18 12.76 1.99
C ASN A 9 2.54 11.85 3.20
N GLY A 10 1.56 11.46 4.01
CA GLY A 10 1.79 10.73 5.25
C GLY A 10 0.51 10.52 6.06
N ALA A 11 0.48 9.44 6.86
CA ALA A 11 -0.64 9.14 7.77
C ALA A 11 -0.93 10.29 8.74
N THR A 12 0.09 10.94 9.31
CA THR A 12 -0.08 12.10 10.20
C THR A 12 -0.79 13.26 9.52
N SER A 13 -0.41 13.60 8.28
CA SER A 13 -1.04 14.71 7.54
C SER A 13 -2.49 14.41 7.14
N TYR A 14 -2.77 13.15 6.83
CA TYR A 14 -4.12 12.63 6.64
C TYR A 14 -4.95 12.77 7.92
N MET A 15 -4.38 12.42 9.08
CA MET A 15 -5.08 12.47 10.36
C MET A 15 -5.31 13.87 10.89
N MET A 16 -4.33 14.76 10.76
CA MET A 16 -4.51 16.18 11.09
C MET A 16 -5.66 16.79 10.28
N TRP A 17 -5.72 16.49 8.98
CA TRP A 17 -6.83 16.94 8.16
C TRP A 17 -8.17 16.37 8.62
N LEU A 18 -8.25 15.06 8.90
CA LEU A 18 -9.51 14.45 9.33
C LEU A 18 -10.01 15.04 10.64
N GLN A 19 -9.12 15.24 11.61
CA GLN A 19 -9.44 15.87 12.88
C GLN A 19 -9.97 17.30 12.69
N GLU A 20 -9.38 18.07 11.78
CA GLU A 20 -9.85 19.42 11.48
C GLU A 20 -11.21 19.43 10.74
N ALA A 21 -11.40 18.48 9.83
CA ALA A 21 -12.68 18.27 9.16
C ALA A 21 -13.78 17.90 10.16
N ARG A 22 -13.48 17.05 11.16
CA ARG A 22 -14.41 16.72 12.26
C ARG A 22 -14.79 17.94 13.11
N LYS A 23 -13.87 18.87 13.35
CA LYS A 23 -14.19 20.12 14.08
C LYS A 23 -15.11 21.03 13.27
N THR A 24 -14.85 21.12 11.96
CA THR A 24 -15.59 22.01 11.05
C THR A 24 -16.99 21.50 10.73
N ASN A 25 -17.11 20.21 10.38
CA ASN A 25 -18.35 19.60 9.92
C ASN A 25 -19.12 18.86 11.02
N GLY A 26 -18.54 18.75 12.21
CA GLY A 26 -18.96 17.80 13.23
C GLY A 26 -18.49 16.37 12.95
N ARG A 27 -18.68 15.50 13.95
CA ARG A 27 -18.45 14.05 13.79
C ARG A 27 -19.60 13.47 12.96
N ILE A 28 -19.25 12.75 11.88
CA ILE A 28 -20.25 12.06 11.06
C ILE A 28 -20.53 10.71 11.70
N ARG A 29 -21.80 10.45 12.06
CA ARG A 29 -22.19 9.14 12.61
C ARG A 29 -21.90 8.05 11.58
N GLY A 30 -21.08 7.07 11.97
CA GLY A 30 -20.79 5.89 11.16
C GLY A 30 -22.03 5.00 10.94
N PHE A 31 -21.91 4.04 10.04
CA PHE A 31 -22.94 3.03 9.76
C PHE A 31 -22.98 1.96 10.87
N GLY A 32 -23.60 2.27 12.03
CA GLY A 32 -23.81 1.29 13.11
C GLY A 32 -23.50 1.80 14.53
N TYR A 33 -23.71 0.94 15.53
CA TYR A 33 -23.34 1.18 16.93
C TYR A 33 -21.84 0.92 17.17
N GLY A 34 -21.17 1.72 18.02
CA GLY A 34 -19.77 1.50 18.42
C GLY A 34 -18.69 2.12 17.50
N HIS A 35 -19.07 2.98 16.57
CA HIS A 35 -18.11 3.58 15.61
C HIS A 35 -17.14 4.57 16.24
N GLU A 36 -17.52 5.28 17.30
CA GLU A 36 -16.67 6.34 17.86
C GLU A 36 -15.39 5.78 18.49
N GLU A 37 -15.51 4.73 19.32
CA GLU A 37 -14.34 4.08 19.92
C GLU A 37 -13.43 3.47 18.84
N ARG A 38 -14.00 2.76 17.86
CA ARG A 38 -13.24 2.18 16.75
C ARG A 38 -12.55 3.22 15.88
N ASN A 39 -13.19 4.38 15.69
CA ASN A 39 -12.61 5.50 14.98
C ASN A 39 -11.41 6.06 15.73
N ASP A 40 -11.54 6.30 17.04
CA ASP A 40 -10.45 6.84 17.84
C ASP A 40 -9.29 5.83 17.92
N THR A 41 -9.58 4.53 18.00
CA THR A 41 -8.58 3.45 17.83
C THR A 41 -7.92 3.48 16.45
N GLY A 42 -8.68 3.67 15.37
CA GLY A 42 -8.13 3.78 14.02
C GLY A 42 -7.22 5.00 13.83
N ILE A 43 -7.53 6.11 14.49
CA ILE A 43 -6.67 7.31 14.53
C ILE A 43 -5.39 7.02 15.28
N ASP A 44 -5.49 6.38 16.45
CA ASP A 44 -4.34 6.00 17.27
C ASP A 44 -3.39 5.08 16.47
N ILE A 45 -3.93 4.05 15.83
CA ILE A 45 -3.19 3.14 14.94
C ILE A 45 -2.48 3.89 13.81
N LEU A 46 -3.15 4.86 13.16
CA LEU A 46 -2.54 5.62 12.05
C LEU A 46 -1.46 6.61 12.52
N LEU A 47 -1.52 7.08 13.77
CA LEU A 47 -0.55 8.01 14.32
C LEU A 47 0.64 7.31 14.97
N ASN A 48 0.41 6.16 15.61
CA ASN A 48 1.38 5.47 16.45
C ASN A 48 1.83 4.12 15.89
N GLY A 49 1.17 3.62 14.84
CA GLY A 49 1.38 2.27 14.30
C GLY A 49 0.64 1.19 15.09
N ASP A 50 0.68 -0.04 14.59
CA ASP A 50 0.15 -1.22 15.26
C ASP A 50 1.15 -2.39 15.19
N GLU A 51 1.55 -2.90 16.35
CA GLU A 51 2.49 -4.03 16.45
C GLU A 51 1.78 -5.39 16.46
N THR A 52 0.45 -5.43 16.60
CA THR A 52 -0.33 -6.66 16.84
C THR A 52 -0.05 -7.78 15.84
N TYR A 53 0.17 -7.43 14.55
CA TYR A 53 0.33 -8.40 13.46
C TYR A 53 1.71 -8.40 12.81
N VAL A 54 2.69 -7.72 13.41
CA VAL A 54 4.07 -7.64 12.86
C VAL A 54 4.72 -9.03 12.79
N ASP A 55 4.55 -9.86 13.82
CA ASP A 55 5.11 -11.22 13.84
C ASP A 55 4.49 -12.12 12.76
N ARG A 56 3.18 -11.97 12.49
CA ARG A 56 2.49 -12.71 11.42
C ARG A 56 2.99 -12.27 10.04
N ALA A 57 3.28 -10.98 9.84
CA ALA A 57 3.90 -10.48 8.62
C ALA A 57 5.33 -11.03 8.44
N ASN A 58 6.15 -11.02 9.50
CA ASN A 58 7.50 -11.58 9.47
C ASN A 58 7.48 -13.09 9.16
N ALA A 59 6.55 -13.86 9.73
CA ALA A 59 6.43 -15.28 9.44
C ALA A 59 6.15 -15.56 7.94
N LEU A 60 5.32 -14.73 7.28
CA LEU A 60 5.11 -14.84 5.83
C LEU A 60 6.37 -14.47 5.04
N VAL A 61 7.10 -13.43 5.47
CA VAL A 61 8.36 -13.03 4.85
C VAL A 61 9.36 -14.17 4.90
N ASP A 62 9.49 -14.85 6.04
CA ASP A 62 10.42 -15.96 6.21
C ASP A 62 10.07 -17.12 5.27
N GLN A 63 8.78 -17.41 5.07
CA GLN A 63 8.32 -18.40 4.09
C GLN A 63 8.70 -17.99 2.66
N ILE A 64 8.49 -16.72 2.30
CA ILE A 64 8.80 -16.18 0.97
C ILE A 64 10.31 -16.12 0.71
N ALA A 65 11.10 -15.73 1.70
CA ALA A 65 12.55 -15.62 1.61
C ALA A 65 13.22 -16.98 1.37
N ALA A 66 12.57 -18.08 1.73
CA ALA A 66 13.01 -19.44 1.41
C ALA A 66 12.83 -19.77 -0.10
N GLU A 67 11.90 -19.11 -0.78
CA GLU A 67 11.49 -19.43 -2.16
C GLU A 67 12.00 -18.43 -3.20
N VAL A 68 12.20 -17.16 -2.82
CA VAL A 68 12.59 -16.09 -3.75
C VAL A 68 14.08 -15.76 -3.62
N GLU A 69 14.80 -15.83 -4.74
CA GLU A 69 16.19 -15.36 -4.80
C GLU A 69 16.22 -13.82 -4.81
N ILE A 70 16.18 -13.21 -3.63
CA ILE A 70 16.39 -11.77 -3.49
C ILE A 70 17.85 -11.48 -3.90
N PRO A 71 18.10 -10.52 -4.82
CA PRO A 71 19.45 -10.14 -5.25
C PRO A 71 20.37 -9.88 -4.06
N ARG A 72 21.26 -10.84 -3.79
CA ARG A 72 22.13 -10.81 -2.61
C ARG A 72 23.28 -9.84 -2.83
N SER A 73 23.83 -9.30 -1.74
CA SER A 73 25.08 -8.53 -1.80
C SER A 73 26.15 -9.35 -2.53
N VAL A 74 26.73 -8.80 -3.59
CA VAL A 74 27.79 -9.47 -4.33
C VAL A 74 29.14 -9.15 -3.72
N THR A 75 30.05 -10.10 -3.79
CA THR A 75 31.43 -9.88 -3.39
C THR A 75 32.20 -9.36 -4.60
N ARG A 76 32.71 -8.13 -4.53
CA ARG A 76 33.52 -7.50 -5.59
C ARG A 76 34.92 -7.17 -5.09
N ARG A 77 35.90 -7.20 -6.00
CA ARG A 77 37.25 -6.70 -5.75
C ARG A 77 37.21 -5.19 -5.48
N SER A 78 37.95 -4.75 -4.47
CA SER A 78 38.02 -3.38 -3.97
C SER A 78 39.39 -3.11 -3.37
N VAL A 79 39.71 -1.85 -3.09
CA VAL A 79 40.93 -1.42 -2.38
C VAL A 79 40.84 -1.67 -0.86
N GLN A 80 39.63 -1.91 -0.37
CA GLN A 80 39.33 -2.13 1.05
C GLN A 80 38.19 -3.13 1.18
N GLY A 81 38.18 -3.94 2.23
CA GLY A 81 37.18 -4.99 2.36
C GLY A 81 37.38 -5.88 3.57
N PHE A 82 36.58 -6.94 3.64
CA PHE A 82 36.57 -7.87 4.78
C PHE A 82 37.52 -9.05 4.60
N ARG A 83 37.96 -9.34 3.37
CA ARG A 83 38.85 -10.46 3.07
C ARG A 83 39.89 -10.07 2.00
N PRO A 84 41.19 -10.25 2.21
CA PRO A 84 42.18 -10.02 1.17
C PRO A 84 42.02 -11.03 0.01
N ASN A 85 42.43 -10.61 -1.18
CA ASN A 85 42.56 -11.39 -2.39
C ASN A 85 44.06 -11.57 -2.67
N VAL A 86 44.68 -12.54 -1.99
CA VAL A 86 46.13 -12.77 -1.99
C VAL A 86 46.74 -12.86 -3.40
N PRO A 87 46.12 -13.55 -4.40
CA PRO A 87 46.63 -13.52 -5.76
C PRO A 87 46.69 -12.13 -6.41
N ALA A 88 45.69 -11.27 -6.15
CA ALA A 88 45.66 -9.91 -6.66
C ALA A 88 46.73 -9.03 -5.96
N PHE A 89 46.91 -9.21 -4.65
CA PHE A 89 47.95 -8.54 -3.88
C PHE A 89 49.36 -8.88 -4.39
N ILE A 90 49.66 -10.16 -4.60
CA ILE A 90 50.99 -10.61 -5.09
C ILE A 90 51.29 -10.06 -6.48
N ARG A 91 50.26 -9.88 -7.32
CA ARG A 91 50.39 -9.27 -8.65
C ARG A 91 50.46 -7.73 -8.62
N GLY A 92 50.41 -7.11 -7.45
CA GLY A 92 50.38 -5.65 -7.31
C GLY A 92 49.10 -5.01 -7.84
N GLU A 93 47.99 -5.76 -7.91
CA GLU A 93 46.72 -5.20 -8.37
C GLU A 93 46.13 -4.25 -7.31
N PRO A 94 45.67 -3.04 -7.68
CA PRO A 94 45.12 -2.08 -6.70
C PRO A 94 43.85 -2.54 -5.98
N ARG A 95 43.13 -3.55 -6.50
CA ARG A 95 41.87 -4.06 -5.93
C ARG A 95 42.07 -5.44 -5.33
N ASP A 96 42.96 -5.49 -4.34
CA ASP A 96 43.44 -6.66 -3.63
C ASP A 96 42.56 -7.08 -2.43
N MET A 97 41.42 -6.43 -2.21
CA MET A 97 40.48 -6.77 -1.14
C MET A 97 39.13 -7.19 -1.71
N TRP A 98 38.41 -8.06 -1.01
CA TRP A 98 37.03 -8.43 -1.29
C TRP A 98 36.09 -7.62 -0.40
N ARG A 99 35.10 -6.96 -1.01
CA ARG A 99 34.06 -6.19 -0.33
C ARG A 99 32.69 -6.72 -0.72
N ARG A 100 31.78 -6.87 0.27
CA ARG A 100 30.35 -7.07 -0.02
C ARG A 100 29.77 -5.73 -0.45
N VAL A 101 29.22 -5.69 -1.65
CA VAL A 101 28.58 -4.50 -2.22
C VAL A 101 27.13 -4.87 -2.51
N LYS A 102 26.19 -4.08 -2.02
CA LYS A 102 24.80 -4.15 -2.51
C LYS A 102 24.80 -3.60 -3.92
N ILE A 103 24.38 -4.38 -4.91
CA ILE A 103 24.15 -3.83 -6.25
C ILE A 103 22.95 -2.91 -6.12
N LYS A 104 23.17 -1.61 -6.00
CA LYS A 104 22.12 -0.63 -6.23
C LYS A 104 22.01 -0.47 -7.73
N GLU A 105 21.11 -1.21 -8.35
CA GLU A 105 20.56 -0.74 -9.61
C GLU A 105 19.74 0.51 -9.28
N ASP A 106 19.97 1.60 -10.01
CA ASP A 106 19.20 2.83 -9.86
C ASP A 106 17.82 2.61 -10.47
N ARG A 107 16.97 1.88 -9.73
CA ARG A 107 15.58 1.61 -10.09
C ARG A 107 14.72 2.65 -9.41
N SER A 108 13.83 3.28 -10.20
CA SER A 108 12.82 4.21 -9.69
C SER A 108 12.00 3.56 -8.56
N PRO A 109 11.41 4.31 -7.60
CA PRO A 109 10.50 3.73 -6.64
C PRO A 109 9.27 3.11 -7.33
N ILE A 110 8.75 1.99 -6.80
CA ILE A 110 7.42 1.47 -7.17
C ILE A 110 6.41 1.99 -6.16
N ARG A 111 5.29 2.53 -6.63
CA ARG A 111 4.14 2.80 -5.77
C ARG A 111 3.20 1.60 -5.78
N VAL A 112 2.76 1.19 -4.60
CA VAL A 112 1.76 0.14 -4.40
C VAL A 112 0.49 0.80 -3.87
N PHE A 113 -0.50 0.94 -4.73
CA PHE A 113 -1.79 1.48 -4.34
C PHE A 113 -2.62 0.36 -3.69
N VAL A 114 -3.06 0.57 -2.45
CA VAL A 114 -3.79 -0.44 -1.66
C VAL A 114 -5.21 0.03 -1.39
N GLY A 115 -6.19 -0.56 -2.07
CA GLY A 115 -7.60 -0.27 -1.81
C GLY A 115 -8.03 -0.81 -0.45
N LEU A 116 -8.35 0.07 0.49
CA LEU A 116 -8.70 -0.29 1.86
C LEU A 116 -10.17 -0.62 2.06
N THR A 117 -11.05 -0.22 1.14
CA THR A 117 -12.47 -0.60 1.26
C THR A 117 -12.63 -2.11 1.04
N SER A 118 -13.60 -2.70 1.74
CA SER A 118 -13.84 -4.15 1.73
C SER A 118 -15.29 -4.49 1.46
N SER A 119 -15.54 -5.59 0.76
CA SER A 119 -16.87 -6.20 0.70
C SER A 119 -17.36 -6.63 2.09
N ALA A 120 -18.68 -6.74 2.27
CA ALA A 120 -19.31 -7.20 3.50
C ALA A 120 -18.99 -8.67 3.84
N MET A 121 -18.56 -9.46 2.85
CA MET A 121 -18.17 -10.87 3.02
C MET A 121 -16.73 -11.08 3.49
N ILE A 122 -15.96 -10.00 3.63
CA ILE A 122 -14.57 -10.08 4.10
C ILE A 122 -14.57 -10.12 5.62
N ASP A 123 -13.88 -11.08 6.22
CA ASP A 123 -13.67 -11.11 7.67
C ASP A 123 -12.40 -10.34 8.07
N GLU A 124 -12.13 -10.26 9.37
CA GLU A 124 -10.93 -9.61 9.87
C GLU A 124 -9.65 -10.40 9.50
N ASP A 125 -9.71 -11.73 9.51
CA ASP A 125 -8.57 -12.58 9.17
C ASP A 125 -8.11 -12.42 7.71
N ASP A 126 -9.04 -12.16 6.80
CA ASP A 126 -8.77 -11.84 5.40
C ASP A 126 -8.08 -10.48 5.25
N LEU A 127 -8.49 -9.46 6.03
CA LEU A 127 -7.79 -8.17 6.07
C LEU A 127 -6.35 -8.33 6.58
N ILE A 128 -6.17 -9.11 7.65
CA ILE A 128 -4.85 -9.41 8.20
C ILE A 128 -4.00 -10.16 7.19
N LYS A 129 -4.52 -11.24 6.61
CA LYS A 129 -3.83 -12.05 5.59
C LYS A 129 -3.37 -11.17 4.41
N ARG A 130 -4.25 -10.28 3.93
CA ARG A 130 -3.94 -9.35 2.84
C ARG A 130 -2.87 -8.34 3.21
N GLY A 131 -3.00 -7.67 4.36
CA GLY A 131 -2.01 -6.68 4.79
C GLY A 131 -0.65 -7.31 5.11
N CYS A 132 -0.61 -8.51 5.70
CA CYS A 132 0.64 -9.24 5.92
C CYS A 132 1.30 -9.64 4.59
N ALA A 133 0.54 -10.04 3.57
CA ALA A 133 1.09 -10.32 2.23
C ALA A 133 1.68 -9.06 1.57
N ILE A 134 1.00 -7.91 1.68
CA ILE A 134 1.51 -6.62 1.19
C ILE A 134 2.79 -6.22 1.94
N ALA A 135 2.84 -6.42 3.25
CA ALA A 135 4.04 -6.19 4.04
C ALA A 135 5.19 -7.10 3.65
N ALA A 136 4.91 -8.38 3.41
CA ALA A 136 5.92 -9.32 2.94
C ALA A 136 6.47 -8.93 1.56
N PHE A 137 5.59 -8.50 0.64
CA PHE A 137 6.00 -7.93 -0.63
C PHE A 137 6.88 -6.68 -0.45
N ALA A 138 6.48 -5.73 0.41
CA ALA A 138 7.24 -4.52 0.67
C ALA A 138 8.64 -4.82 1.24
N ILE A 139 8.75 -5.75 2.19
CA ILE A 139 10.03 -6.20 2.76
C ILE A 139 10.90 -6.84 1.69
N ALA A 140 10.36 -7.78 0.92
CA ALA A 140 11.09 -8.47 -0.15
C ALA A 140 11.61 -7.46 -1.18
N MET A 141 10.75 -6.55 -1.63
CA MET A 141 11.09 -5.54 -2.63
C MET A 141 12.03 -4.44 -2.11
N SER A 142 12.01 -4.11 -0.81
CA SER A 142 12.91 -3.10 -0.22
C SER A 142 14.40 -3.41 -0.43
N ASN A 143 14.75 -4.68 -0.64
CA ASN A 143 16.10 -5.12 -0.97
C ASN A 143 16.47 -4.94 -2.46
N VAL A 144 15.46 -4.82 -3.33
CA VAL A 144 15.59 -4.70 -4.79
C VAL A 144 15.51 -3.24 -5.21
N ARG A 145 14.44 -2.53 -4.82
CA ARG A 145 14.20 -1.12 -5.15
C ARG A 145 13.27 -0.47 -4.10
N PRO A 146 13.29 0.87 -3.98
CA PRO A 146 12.36 1.58 -3.11
C PRO A 146 10.89 1.24 -3.40
N VAL A 147 10.08 1.09 -2.36
CA VAL A 147 8.62 0.90 -2.46
C VAL A 147 7.93 2.09 -1.79
N ILE A 148 6.76 2.51 -2.25
CA ILE A 148 5.90 3.44 -1.53
C ILE A 148 4.55 2.77 -1.43
N ILE A 149 4.08 2.51 -0.21
CA ILE A 149 2.73 1.98 -0.03
C ILE A 149 1.79 3.18 0.06
N THR A 150 0.81 3.25 -0.82
CA THR A 150 -0.18 4.31 -0.86
C THR A 150 -1.56 3.71 -0.63
N PRO A 151 -2.02 3.55 0.62
CA PRO A 151 -3.39 3.16 0.86
C PRO A 151 -4.36 4.19 0.30
N TYR A 152 -5.48 3.71 -0.21
CA TYR A 152 -6.55 4.57 -0.68
C TYR A 152 -7.92 4.04 -0.29
N VAL A 153 -8.86 4.97 -0.19
CA VAL A 153 -10.27 4.72 0.10
C VAL A 153 -11.07 5.41 -0.97
N CYS A 154 -11.98 4.69 -1.61
CA CYS A 154 -12.89 5.24 -2.60
C CYS A 154 -14.34 4.98 -2.21
N LEU A 155 -15.17 6.00 -2.33
CA LEU A 155 -16.62 5.91 -2.15
C LEU A 155 -17.32 6.73 -3.22
N GLY A 156 -18.48 6.28 -3.65
CA GLY A 156 -19.42 7.05 -4.46
C GLY A 156 -20.56 7.60 -3.60
N SER A 157 -21.32 8.53 -4.16
CA SER A 157 -22.65 8.88 -3.64
C SER A 157 -23.72 8.32 -4.58
N SER A 158 -24.70 7.62 -4.01
CA SER A 158 -25.84 7.11 -4.75
C SER A 158 -26.64 8.22 -5.44
N ARG A 159 -27.27 7.89 -6.57
CA ARG A 159 -28.10 8.79 -7.40
C ARG A 159 -29.41 9.23 -6.73
N TYR A 160 -29.77 8.68 -5.56
CA TYR A 160 -31.06 8.97 -4.91
C TYR A 160 -31.32 10.46 -4.60
N THR A 161 -30.28 11.31 -4.61
CA THR A 161 -30.44 12.76 -4.35
C THR A 161 -30.70 13.62 -5.59
N GLY A 162 -30.69 13.05 -6.81
CA GLY A 162 -30.89 13.81 -8.05
C GLY A 162 -29.76 14.78 -8.41
N ARG A 163 -28.63 14.77 -7.68
CA ARG A 163 -27.51 15.73 -7.83
C ARG A 163 -26.28 15.21 -8.58
N GLY A 164 -26.44 14.12 -9.33
CA GLY A 164 -25.37 13.45 -10.08
C GLY A 164 -24.48 12.57 -9.19
N THR A 165 -23.79 11.59 -9.80
CA THR A 165 -22.83 10.72 -9.10
C THR A 165 -21.56 11.50 -8.77
N ARG A 166 -21.20 11.55 -7.49
CA ARG A 166 -19.92 12.08 -7.00
C ARG A 166 -19.06 10.92 -6.52
N ASN A 167 -17.79 10.97 -6.87
CA ASN A 167 -16.82 9.91 -6.61
C ASN A 167 -15.66 10.51 -5.82
N MET A 168 -15.44 10.01 -4.62
CA MET A 168 -14.42 10.50 -3.70
C MET A 168 -13.29 9.49 -3.64
N LEU A 169 -12.07 10.02 -3.66
CA LEU A 169 -10.86 9.23 -3.52
C LEU A 169 -9.95 9.92 -2.50
N LEU A 170 -9.61 9.21 -1.44
CA LEU A 170 -8.61 9.63 -0.48
C LEU A 170 -7.44 8.67 -0.55
N SER A 171 -6.23 9.20 -0.43
CA SER A 171 -5.04 8.36 -0.39
C SER A 171 -3.96 9.03 0.45
N TRP A 172 -3.10 8.24 1.08
CA TRP A 172 -1.94 8.75 1.78
C TRP A 172 -0.73 7.86 1.53
N ASP A 173 0.47 8.40 1.66
CA ASP A 173 1.69 7.60 1.60
C ASP A 173 2.06 7.05 2.98
N ILE A 174 2.52 5.80 3.02
CA ILE A 174 3.24 5.19 4.15
C ILE A 174 4.71 5.14 3.73
N SER A 175 5.58 5.75 4.54
CA SER A 175 7.01 5.77 4.25
C SER A 175 7.57 4.36 4.39
N THR A 176 8.32 3.89 3.38
CA THR A 176 9.06 2.62 3.49
C THR A 176 10.58 2.81 3.57
N GLN A 177 11.04 4.04 3.81
CA GLN A 177 12.46 4.38 3.89
C GLN A 177 12.76 5.21 5.16
N PRO A 178 12.95 4.55 6.33
CA PRO A 178 12.95 3.10 6.56
C PRO A 178 11.53 2.49 6.55
N LEU A 179 11.41 1.18 6.29
CA LEU A 179 10.13 0.48 6.35
C LEU A 179 9.74 0.26 7.81
N ILE A 180 8.71 0.98 8.25
CA ILE A 180 8.15 0.85 9.59
C ILE A 180 6.94 -0.08 9.49
N LEU A 181 7.13 -1.35 9.89
CA LEU A 181 6.09 -2.37 9.74
C LEU A 181 4.84 -2.05 10.56
N SER A 182 4.99 -1.42 11.73
CA SER A 182 3.85 -1.03 12.55
C SER A 182 2.94 -0.02 11.85
N GLU A 183 3.48 0.94 11.10
CA GLU A 183 2.68 1.85 10.26
C GLU A 183 1.97 1.09 9.14
N LEU A 184 2.65 0.14 8.51
CA LEU A 184 2.06 -0.66 7.44
C LEU A 184 0.95 -1.57 7.95
N MET A 185 1.07 -2.10 9.18
CA MET A 185 0.02 -2.93 9.79
C MET A 185 -1.30 -2.19 9.98
N ALA A 186 -1.33 -0.85 9.94
CA ALA A 186 -2.56 -0.09 9.88
C ALA A 186 -3.50 -0.54 8.74
N VAL A 187 -2.96 -1.02 7.61
CA VAL A 187 -3.78 -1.50 6.48
C VAL A 187 -4.50 -2.83 6.74
N THR A 188 -4.11 -3.56 7.79
CA THR A 188 -4.77 -4.81 8.22
C THR A 188 -6.01 -4.55 9.08
N ARG A 189 -6.15 -3.33 9.61
CA ARG A 189 -7.07 -3.06 10.71
C ARG A 189 -8.46 -2.67 10.22
N PRO A 190 -9.54 -3.32 10.71
CA PRO A 190 -10.90 -2.92 10.39
C PRO A 190 -11.19 -1.46 10.79
N GLU A 191 -10.58 -0.99 11.88
CA GLU A 191 -10.67 0.39 12.37
C GLU A 191 -10.18 1.40 11.34
N VAL A 192 -9.13 1.06 10.58
CA VAL A 192 -8.57 1.93 9.53
C VAL A 192 -9.34 1.74 8.22
N THR A 193 -9.52 0.49 7.79
CA THR A 193 -10.09 0.14 6.48
C THR A 193 -11.58 0.46 6.35
N ARG A 194 -12.38 0.18 7.39
CA ARG A 194 -13.85 0.30 7.36
C ARG A 194 -14.38 1.51 8.09
N HIS A 195 -13.70 1.94 9.15
CA HIS A 195 -14.23 3.00 10.00
C HIS A 195 -13.64 4.36 9.60
N ILE A 196 -12.34 4.57 9.83
CA ILE A 196 -11.69 5.85 9.54
C ILE A 196 -11.66 6.19 8.05
N GLY A 197 -11.35 5.24 7.19
CA GLY A 197 -11.34 5.46 5.75
C GLY A 197 -12.70 5.95 5.23
N ILE A 198 -13.78 5.25 5.59
CA ILE A 198 -15.14 5.59 5.17
C ILE A 198 -15.58 6.93 5.74
N GLU A 199 -15.31 7.19 7.02
CA GLU A 199 -15.62 8.48 7.62
C GLU A 199 -14.90 9.62 6.91
N ALA A 200 -13.61 9.46 6.60
CA ALA A 200 -12.83 10.46 5.91
C ALA A 200 -13.43 10.81 4.54
N CYS A 201 -13.86 9.81 3.77
CA CYS A 201 -14.57 10.06 2.52
C CYS A 201 -15.90 10.81 2.75
N ARG A 202 -16.64 10.51 3.82
CA ARG A 202 -17.86 11.26 4.20
C ARG A 202 -17.58 12.69 4.63
N GLN A 203 -16.44 12.94 5.27
CA GLN A 203 -16.00 14.30 5.61
C GLN A 203 -15.67 15.11 4.36
N LEU A 204 -15.17 14.46 3.30
CA LEU A 204 -14.94 15.10 2.00
C LEU A 204 -16.26 15.45 1.29
N PHE A 205 -17.29 14.61 1.42
CA PHE A 205 -18.64 14.84 0.90
C PHE A 205 -19.36 16.06 1.53
N GLY A 206 -19.00 16.41 2.77
CA GLY A 206 -19.66 17.43 3.56
C GLY A 206 -21.06 16.99 4.07
N PRO A 207 -21.83 17.91 4.68
CA PRO A 207 -23.09 17.58 5.35
C PRO A 207 -24.18 16.95 4.48
N ILE A 208 -24.11 17.14 3.15
CA ILE A 208 -25.22 16.88 2.23
C ILE A 208 -25.17 15.47 1.61
N ALA A 209 -24.01 14.79 1.65
CA ALA A 209 -23.84 13.46 1.05
C ALA A 209 -23.63 12.35 2.10
N GLN A 210 -24.18 12.57 3.30
CA GLN A 210 -24.09 11.62 4.40
C GLN A 210 -25.06 10.45 4.26
N ASP A 211 -26.12 10.56 3.47
CA ASP A 211 -27.26 9.65 3.61
C ASP A 211 -27.17 8.32 2.82
N ASP A 212 -26.27 8.19 1.83
CA ASP A 212 -26.15 6.93 1.06
C ASP A 212 -24.78 6.77 0.36
N PRO A 213 -23.71 6.38 1.09
CA PRO A 213 -22.43 6.04 0.48
C PRO A 213 -22.59 4.79 -0.39
N SER A 214 -22.33 4.96 -1.69
CA SER A 214 -22.33 3.87 -2.66
C SER A 214 -20.90 3.48 -3.04
N PHE A 215 -20.76 2.46 -3.88
CA PHE A 215 -19.49 2.19 -4.55
C PHE A 215 -19.09 3.38 -5.41
N HIS A 216 -17.79 3.66 -5.46
CA HIS A 216 -17.20 4.54 -6.45
C HIS A 216 -17.47 3.93 -7.83
N SER A 217 -18.04 4.68 -8.76
CA SER A 217 -18.52 4.08 -10.04
C SER A 217 -17.43 3.35 -10.81
N ASP A 218 -16.19 3.80 -10.65
CA ASP A 218 -15.05 3.27 -11.39
C ASP A 218 -14.25 2.25 -10.58
N SER A 219 -14.65 1.87 -9.36
CA SER A 219 -13.85 0.97 -8.49
C SER A 219 -13.60 -0.41 -9.10
N PHE A 220 -14.41 -0.81 -10.08
CA PHE A 220 -14.28 -2.08 -10.80
C PHE A 220 -13.42 -1.99 -12.07
N SER A 221 -12.99 -0.79 -12.47
CA SER A 221 -12.11 -0.57 -13.63
C SER A 221 -10.72 -0.16 -13.15
N GLU A 222 -9.74 -1.06 -13.30
CA GLU A 222 -8.34 -0.76 -12.97
C GLU A 222 -7.81 0.44 -13.76
N ALA A 223 -8.06 0.49 -15.07
CA ALA A 223 -7.58 1.57 -15.93
C ALA A 223 -8.04 2.95 -15.42
N LYS A 224 -9.34 3.10 -15.13
CA LYS A 224 -9.91 4.35 -14.59
C LYS A 224 -9.38 4.67 -13.20
N MET A 225 -9.26 3.68 -12.32
CA MET A 225 -8.72 3.90 -10.97
C MET A 225 -7.25 4.31 -11.01
N ARG A 226 -6.46 3.75 -11.93
CA ARG A 226 -5.08 4.18 -12.17
C ARG A 226 -5.00 5.64 -12.61
N VAL A 227 -5.90 6.08 -13.49
CA VAL A 227 -6.01 7.50 -13.88
C VAL A 227 -6.32 8.36 -12.64
N HIS A 228 -7.32 7.99 -11.83
CA HIS A 228 -7.68 8.76 -10.62
C HIS A 228 -6.58 8.80 -9.57
N LEU A 229 -5.77 7.75 -9.47
CA LEU A 229 -4.65 7.64 -8.55
C LEU A 229 -3.35 8.26 -9.09
N ASN A 230 -3.34 8.70 -10.35
CA ASN A 230 -2.15 9.11 -11.08
C ASN A 230 -1.05 8.02 -11.03
N ALA A 231 -1.47 6.76 -11.21
CA ALA A 231 -0.60 5.59 -11.17
C ALA A 231 0.19 5.46 -12.47
N LYS A 232 1.49 5.19 -12.36
CA LYS A 232 2.37 4.90 -13.50
C LYS A 232 2.16 3.47 -14.01
N PRO A 233 2.53 3.15 -15.26
CA PRO A 233 2.44 1.79 -15.78
C PRO A 233 3.11 0.73 -14.88
N ASP A 234 4.27 1.06 -14.32
CA ASP A 234 5.03 0.17 -13.42
C ASP A 234 4.46 0.05 -12.00
N ASP A 235 3.56 0.95 -11.58
CA ASP A 235 3.01 0.91 -10.23
C ASP A 235 2.14 -0.34 -10.03
N LEU A 236 2.10 -0.87 -8.81
CA LEU A 236 1.23 -1.98 -8.45
C LEU A 236 -0.11 -1.42 -7.98
N TYR A 237 -1.20 -1.79 -8.67
CA TYR A 237 -2.55 -1.44 -8.26
C TYR A 237 -3.23 -2.64 -7.60
N LEU A 238 -3.73 -2.44 -6.37
CA LEU A 238 -4.56 -3.40 -5.66
C LEU A 238 -5.95 -2.79 -5.44
N PRO A 239 -7.03 -3.37 -6.02
CA PRO A 239 -8.38 -2.85 -5.85
C PRO A 239 -8.87 -2.98 -4.41
N SER A 240 -10.09 -2.54 -4.12
CA SER A 240 -10.78 -2.88 -2.87
C SER A 240 -10.86 -4.39 -2.67
N ILE A 241 -10.75 -4.85 -1.41
CA ILE A 241 -10.76 -6.29 -1.12
C ILE A 241 -12.16 -6.90 -1.34
N HIS A 242 -12.19 -8.01 -2.07
CA HIS A 242 -13.40 -8.79 -2.36
C HIS A 242 -13.12 -10.28 -2.16
N ALA A 243 -14.16 -11.11 -2.04
CA ALA A 243 -14.02 -12.56 -1.83
C ALA A 243 -13.23 -13.28 -2.96
N SER A 244 -13.05 -12.62 -4.10
CA SER A 244 -12.27 -13.10 -5.25
C SER A 244 -10.84 -12.57 -5.28
N ASP A 245 -10.38 -11.86 -4.24
CA ASP A 245 -9.02 -11.33 -4.18
C ASP A 245 -7.99 -12.49 -4.18
N PRO A 246 -7.07 -12.56 -5.16
CA PRO A 246 -6.11 -13.66 -5.27
C PRO A 246 -5.18 -13.77 -4.05
N ILE A 247 -4.93 -12.66 -3.33
CA ILE A 247 -4.11 -12.65 -2.12
C ILE A 247 -4.74 -13.54 -1.04
N LEU A 248 -6.07 -13.62 -0.99
CA LEU A 248 -6.78 -14.40 0.03
C LEU A 248 -6.66 -15.90 -0.17
N ASN A 249 -6.57 -16.34 -1.43
CA ASN A 249 -6.50 -17.75 -1.82
C ASN A 249 -5.10 -18.32 -1.64
N ASN A 250 -4.07 -17.59 -2.07
CA ASN A 250 -2.68 -18.03 -1.93
C ASN A 250 -1.73 -16.83 -1.81
N PRO A 251 -1.55 -16.28 -0.59
CA PRO A 251 -0.77 -15.06 -0.38
C PRO A 251 0.71 -15.27 -0.74
N VAL A 252 1.28 -16.44 -0.44
CA VAL A 252 2.70 -16.76 -0.74
C VAL A 252 2.93 -16.75 -2.25
N LYS A 253 2.11 -17.48 -3.01
CA LYS A 253 2.19 -17.49 -4.47
C LYS A 253 2.04 -16.07 -5.03
N TRP A 254 1.06 -15.30 -4.54
CA TRP A 254 0.85 -13.94 -5.01
C TRP A 254 2.08 -13.06 -4.79
N VAL A 255 2.70 -13.10 -3.60
CA VAL A 255 3.91 -12.31 -3.33
C VAL A 255 5.06 -12.75 -4.24
N ASN A 256 5.29 -14.05 -4.40
CA ASN A 256 6.33 -14.56 -5.30
C ASN A 256 6.10 -14.08 -6.74
N ASP A 257 4.87 -14.18 -7.25
CA ASP A 257 4.52 -13.71 -8.60
C ASP A 257 4.83 -12.21 -8.75
N GLN A 258 4.47 -11.37 -7.77
CA GLN A 258 4.75 -9.93 -7.83
C GLN A 258 6.24 -9.62 -7.71
N VAL A 259 6.96 -10.25 -6.79
CA VAL A 259 8.42 -10.03 -6.66
C VAL A 259 9.14 -10.46 -7.94
N ASN A 260 8.75 -11.59 -8.53
CA ASN A 260 9.32 -12.05 -9.80
C ASN A 260 9.03 -11.05 -10.93
N LYS A 261 7.78 -10.57 -11.06
CA LYS A 261 7.41 -9.53 -12.04
C LYS A 261 8.34 -8.31 -11.95
N TYR A 262 8.61 -7.83 -10.74
CA TYR A 262 9.40 -6.61 -10.54
C TYR A 262 10.92 -6.83 -10.50
N THR A 263 11.39 -8.07 -10.43
CA THR A 263 12.82 -8.41 -10.47
C THR A 263 13.27 -8.83 -11.87
N SER A 264 12.44 -9.56 -12.63
CA SER A 264 12.76 -10.09 -13.97
C SER A 264 12.89 -9.02 -15.06
N GLY A 265 12.33 -7.83 -14.84
CA GLY A 265 12.32 -6.75 -15.82
C GLY A 265 11.23 -6.86 -16.88
N GLU A 266 10.28 -7.79 -16.72
CA GLU A 266 9.07 -7.87 -17.55
C GLU A 266 8.12 -6.73 -17.18
N VAL A 267 8.19 -5.63 -17.92
CA VAL A 267 7.18 -4.58 -17.87
C VAL A 267 5.99 -5.03 -18.73
N THR A 268 4.84 -5.21 -18.10
CA THR A 268 3.58 -5.41 -18.80
C THR A 268 2.99 -4.03 -19.09
N ASP A 269 3.12 -3.58 -20.34
CA ASP A 269 2.41 -2.39 -20.81
C ASP A 269 0.90 -2.70 -20.74
N LEU A 270 0.18 -1.95 -19.90
CA LEU A 270 -1.27 -1.92 -19.97
C LEU A 270 -1.64 -0.97 -21.11
N ASP A 271 -2.31 -1.48 -22.13
CA ASP A 271 -2.92 -0.68 -23.20
C ASP A 271 -4.07 0.16 -22.62
N ILE A 272 -3.75 1.33 -22.05
CA ILE A 272 -4.75 2.33 -21.63
C ILE A 272 -5.25 3.02 -22.90
N THR A 273 -6.52 2.83 -23.25
CA THR A 273 -7.10 3.46 -24.45
C THR A 273 -7.65 4.86 -24.11
N PRO A 274 -7.85 5.74 -25.11
CA PRO A 274 -8.50 7.03 -24.89
C PRO A 274 -9.91 6.95 -24.26
N GLU A 275 -10.56 5.78 -24.32
CA GLU A 275 -11.89 5.55 -23.74
C GLU A 275 -11.86 5.36 -22.20
N ASP A 276 -10.66 5.20 -21.64
CA ASP A 276 -10.43 5.10 -20.19
C ASP A 276 -10.40 6.47 -19.48
N TYR A 277 -10.42 7.58 -20.22
CA TYR A 277 -10.37 8.95 -19.69
C TYR A 277 -11.76 9.60 -19.50
#